data_AF-A0A8T4X2L0-F1
#
_entry.id   AF-A0A8T4X2L0-F1
#
_cell.length_a   1.000
_cell.length_b   1.000
_cell.length_c   1.000
_cell.angle_alpha   90.00
_cell.angle_beta   90.00
_cell.angle_gamma   90.00
#
_symmetry.space_group_name_H-M   'P 1'
#
loop_
_entity.id
_entity.type
_entity.pdbx_description
1 polymer ?
#
loop_
_entity_poly.entity_id
_entity_poly.type
_entity_poly.pdbx_seq_one_letter_code
_entity_poly.pdbx_strand_id
1 'polypeptide(L)' 'MQIRTPAVAGMFYPNEKKELKKVIKECFLHNFGPGKIPPSNIKKKIFGVICPHAGYVYSGPIACNSFYEISSD' A
#
# COMPACT_ATOMS: atom_id res chain seq x y z
N MET A 1 -8.07 21.84 18.19
CA MET A 1 -7.52 20.54 17.77
C MET A 1 -6.52 20.79 16.65
N GLN A 2 -5.26 20.39 16.83
CA GLN A 2 -4.22 20.54 15.81
C GLN A 2 -4.28 19.35 14.84
N ILE A 3 -4.29 19.61 13.53
CA ILE A 3 -4.31 18.57 12.49
C ILE A 3 -2.88 18.35 12.01
N ARG A 4 -2.37 17.12 12.08
CA ARG A 4 -1.09 16.75 11.47
C ARG A 4 -1.28 16.53 9.97
N THR A 5 -0.72 17.42 9.15
CA THR A 5 -0.72 17.28 7.69
C THR A 5 0.33 16.25 7.23
N PRO A 6 0.16 15.61 6.06
CA PRO A 6 1.12 14.66 5.54
C PRO A 6 2.42 15.36 5.11
N ALA A 7 3.51 15.10 5.84
CA ALA A 7 4.79 15.80 5.66
C ALA A 7 5.57 15.44 4.39
N VAL A 8 5.27 14.28 3.75
CA VAL A 8 6.03 13.76 2.60
C VAL A 8 5.16 13.50 1.35
N ALA A 9 3.91 13.99 1.37
CA ALA A 9 3.02 13.94 0.21
C ALA A 9 3.58 14.82 -0.92
N GLY A 10 3.63 14.29 -2.15
CA GLY A 10 4.30 14.92 -3.28
C GLY A 10 5.80 14.59 -3.39
N MET A 11 6.38 13.88 -2.41
CA MET A 11 7.77 13.41 -2.46
C MET A 11 7.84 11.88 -2.49
N PHE A 12 7.33 11.21 -1.46
CA PHE A 12 7.42 9.74 -1.34
C PHE A 12 6.26 9.03 -2.03
N TYR A 13 5.14 9.72 -2.15
CA TYR A 13 3.92 9.28 -2.82
C TYR A 13 3.17 10.51 -3.38
N PRO A 14 2.29 10.35 -4.39
CA PRO A 14 1.56 11.48 -4.98
C PRO A 14 0.75 12.27 -3.94
N ASN A 15 0.74 13.60 -4.05
CA ASN A 15 -0.11 14.43 -3.18
C ASN A 15 -1.59 14.34 -3.58
N GLU A 16 -1.85 14.17 -4.88
CA GLU A 16 -3.20 14.20 -5.43
C GLU A 16 -3.85 12.82 -5.26
N LYS A 17 -5.12 12.82 -4.83
CA LYS A 17 -5.85 11.63 -4.40
C LYS A 17 -6.07 10.63 -5.54
N LYS A 18 -6.42 11.08 -6.74
CA LYS A 18 -6.66 10.22 -7.91
C LYS A 18 -5.36 9.55 -8.36
N GLU A 19 -4.25 10.29 -8.43
CA GLU A 19 -2.94 9.74 -8.76
C GLU A 19 -2.43 8.78 -7.68
N LEU A 20 -2.60 9.11 -6.40
CA LEU A 20 -2.24 8.22 -5.30
C LEU A 20 -2.98 6.88 -5.39
N LYS A 21 -4.29 6.91 -5.66
CA LYS A 21 -5.09 5.68 -5.84
C LYS A 21 -4.64 4.87 -7.05
N LYS A 22 -4.28 5.54 -8.15
CA LYS A 22 -3.76 4.89 -9.36
C LYS A 22 -2.44 4.18 -9.07
N VAL A 23 -1.48 4.86 -8.44
CA VAL A 23 -0.18 4.28 -8.07
C VAL A 23 -0.36 3.09 -7.11
N ILE A 24 -1.25 3.20 -6.11
CA ILE A 24 -1.54 2.07 -5.21
C ILE A 24 -2.08 0.86 -5.99
N LYS A 25 -3.04 1.08 -6.90
CA LYS A 25 -3.59 0.01 -7.74
C LYS A 25 -2.51 -0.64 -8.61
N GLU A 26 -1.62 0.16 -9.20
CA GLU A 26 -0.48 -0.34 -9.98
C GLU A 26 0.49 -1.14 -9.11
N CYS A 27 0.75 -0.72 -7.87
CA CYS A 27 1.56 -1.48 -6.92
C CYS A 27 0.96 -2.86 -6.59
N PHE A 28 -0.36 -2.94 -6.41
CA PHE A 28 -1.06 -4.22 -6.19
C PHE A 28 -0.95 -5.15 -7.41
N LEU A 29 -1.01 -4.60 -8.62
CA LEU A 29 -0.96 -5.37 -9.86
C LEU A 29 0.47 -5.60 -10.40
N HIS A 30 1.48 -5.02 -9.76
CA HIS A 30 2.87 -5.14 -10.18
C HIS A 30 3.39 -6.58 -10.00
N ASN A 31 4.36 -6.99 -10.83
CA ASN A 31 5.00 -8.32 -10.76
C ASN A 31 5.70 -8.64 -9.43
N PHE A 32 6.01 -7.62 -8.62
CA PHE A 32 6.60 -7.75 -7.28
C PHE A 32 5.58 -7.55 -6.16
N GLY A 33 4.35 -7.16 -6.51
CA GLY A 33 3.22 -7.12 -5.62
C GLY A 33 2.42 -8.43 -5.69
N PRO A 34 1.23 -8.45 -5.06
CA PRO A 34 0.39 -9.64 -5.01
C PRO A 34 -0.22 -10.04 -6.37
N GLY A 35 -0.12 -9.18 -7.40
CA GLY A 35 -0.72 -9.38 -8.71
C GLY A 35 -2.26 -9.36 -8.70
N LYS A 36 -2.87 -8.96 -7.58
CA LYS A 36 -4.31 -9.00 -7.31
C LYS A 36 -4.70 -7.80 -6.47
N ILE A 37 -5.96 -7.40 -6.59
CA ILE A 37 -6.54 -6.37 -5.74
C ILE A 37 -7.16 -7.00 -4.48
N PRO A 38 -7.08 -6.34 -3.31
CA PRO A 38 -7.76 -6.78 -2.10
C PRO A 38 -9.30 -6.79 -2.28
N PRO A 39 -10.05 -7.56 -1.48
CA PRO A 39 -9.60 -8.35 -0.32
C PRO A 39 -8.88 -9.66 -0.70
N SER A 40 -8.12 -10.24 0.23
CA SER A 40 -7.64 -11.62 0.08
C SER A 40 -8.77 -12.61 0.30
N ASN A 41 -8.66 -13.79 -0.32
CA ASN A 41 -9.66 -14.86 -0.15
C ASN A 41 -9.40 -15.71 1.10
N ILE A 42 -8.36 -15.39 1.87
CA ILE A 42 -7.86 -16.23 2.95
C ILE A 42 -8.14 -15.54 4.28
N LYS A 43 -9.07 -16.09 5.05
CA LYS A 43 -9.29 -15.64 6.44
C LYS A 43 -8.27 -16.30 7.35
N LYS A 44 -7.20 -15.58 7.67
CA LYS A 44 -6.14 -15.98 8.60
C LYS A 44 -6.04 -14.93 9.69
N LYS A 45 -5.85 -15.36 10.93
CA LYS A 45 -5.53 -14.45 12.03
C LYS A 45 -4.10 -13.93 11.86
N ILE A 46 -3.95 -12.66 11.48
CA ILE A 46 -2.64 -12.02 11.31
C ILE A 46 -2.37 -11.12 12.53
N PHE A 47 -1.29 -11.40 13.25
CA PHE A 47 -0.91 -10.63 14.45
C PHE A 47 -0.10 -9.38 14.11
N GLY A 48 0.53 -9.34 12.94
CA GLY A 48 1.33 -8.21 12.49
C GLY A 48 1.96 -8.45 11.12
N VAL A 49 2.44 -7.37 10.51
CA VAL A 49 3.15 -7.38 9.23
C VAL A 49 4.39 -6.51 9.32
N ILE A 50 5.39 -6.80 8.49
CA ILE A 50 6.56 -5.95 8.30
C ILE A 50 6.47 -5.39 6.89
N CYS A 51 6.52 -4.06 6.78
CA CYS A 51 6.40 -3.35 5.50
C CYS A 51 7.56 -2.38 5.31
N PRO A 52 8.11 -2.26 4.09
CA PRO A 52 9.06 -1.21 3.77
C PRO A 52 8.38 0.17 3.78
N HIS A 53 9.16 1.23 3.98
CA HIS A 53 8.67 2.61 4.12
C HIS A 53 9.33 3.60 3.15
N ALA A 54 10.01 3.10 2.12
CA ALA A 54 10.55 3.95 1.06
C ALA A 54 9.43 4.50 0.16
N GLY A 55 9.78 5.38 -0.77
CA GLY A 55 8.83 5.90 -1.75
C GLY A 55 8.14 4.79 -2.55
N TYR A 56 6.89 5.02 -2.95
CA TYR A 56 6.05 3.99 -3.57
C TYR A 56 6.63 3.41 -4.86
N VAL A 57 7.40 4.21 -5.60
CA VAL A 57 8.12 3.77 -6.81
C VAL A 57 9.12 2.63 -6.51
N TYR A 58 9.70 2.61 -5.31
CA TYR A 58 10.70 1.61 -4.92
C TYR A 58 10.10 0.45 -4.15
N SER A 59 9.24 0.74 -3.18
CA SER A 59 8.78 -0.27 -2.23
C SER A 59 7.27 -0.49 -2.19
N GLY A 60 6.50 0.26 -2.98
CA GLY A 60 5.05 0.15 -3.05
C GLY A 60 4.58 -1.26 -3.39
N PRO A 61 5.06 -1.89 -4.47
CA PRO A 61 4.73 -3.28 -4.81
C PRO A 61 5.00 -4.26 -3.67
N ILE A 62 6.16 -4.16 -3.03
CA ILE A 62 6.56 -5.06 -1.94
C ILE A 62 5.62 -4.90 -0.74
N ALA A 63 5.32 -3.65 -0.35
CA ALA A 63 4.39 -3.36 0.75
C ALA A 63 2.99 -3.92 0.48
N CYS A 64 2.53 -3.93 -0.78
CA CYS A 64 1.21 -4.45 -1.15
C CYS A 64 1.02 -5.94 -0.84
N ASN A 65 2.07 -6.76 -0.74
CA ASN A 65 1.94 -8.16 -0.31
C ASN A 65 1.37 -8.26 1.11
N SER A 66 1.93 -7.48 2.04
CA SER A 66 1.46 -7.42 3.43
C SER A 66 0.04 -6.86 3.52
N PHE A 67 -0.25 -5.78 2.80
CA PHE A 67 -1.58 -5.17 2.78
C PHE A 67 -2.65 -6.08 2.14
N TYR A 68 -2.27 -6.90 1.16
CA TYR A 68 -3.18 -7.89 0.60
C TYR A 68 -3.53 -8.96 1.63
N GLU A 69 -2.55 -9.57 2.30
CA GLU A 69 -2.83 -10.64 3.27
C GLU A 69 -3.76 -10.19 4.41
N ILE A 70 -3.61 -8.96 4.92
CA ILE A 70 -4.47 -8.41 6.00
C ILE A 70 -5.82 -7.85 5.53
N SER A 71 -6.11 -7.88 4.22
CA SER A 71 -7.33 -7.27 3.70
C SER A 71 -8.58 -8.15 3.79
N SER A 72 -8.45 -9.37 4.30
CA SER A 72 -9.52 -10.36 4.48
C SER A 72 -10.12 -10.40 5.88
N ASP A 73 -9.55 -9.63 6.81
CA ASP A 73 -10.07 -9.41 8.16
C ASP A 73 -11.33 -8.53 8.16
#